data_AF-A0A8C4QYZ9-F1
#
_entry.id   AF-A0A8C4QYZ9-F1
#
_cell.length_a   1.000
_cell.length_b   1.000
_cell.length_c   1.000
_cell.angle_alpha   90.00
_cell.angle_beta   90.00
_cell.angle_gamma   90.00
#
_symmetry.space_group_name_H-M   'P 1'
#
loop_
_entity.id
_entity.type
_entity.pdbx_description
1 polymer ?
#
loop_
_entity_poly.entity_id
_entity_poly.type
_entity_poly.pdbx_seq_one_letter_code
_entity_poly.pdbx_strand_id
1 'polypeptide(L)'
;MIRNLEEVQATLEVARISGGGLLPLAQSLTMAQGAMPGEMLLMEIDEALDKALVAGERLVVRGDREEKVILCTNSTSYVVRAADTSNLLLVASGFTGPAQAAEFKGPASLAHVQICGFASSLLETRLCKPGLRKLRALLGEMPYSAPEEERMLEEDLGPAGLTTAELLQVIQSSEVQLMAALKDLHACQINGRWRMLSFDYEMRLLGLITQLVDSESWDFHLVPLSTCLEELEPLEPREMIQHCLECYGQRLCHLVEVHYALDEVRVCRALAEMPAPCLHLVQFV
;
A
#
# COMPACT_ATOMS: atom_id res chain seq x y z
N MET A 1 17.16 -31.85 -31.13
CA MET A 1 16.97 -32.39 -32.50
C MET A 1 15.81 -31.62 -33.12
N ILE A 2 16.04 -30.95 -34.26
CA ILE A 2 15.04 -30.10 -34.92
C ILE A 2 14.32 -30.98 -35.93
N ARG A 3 12.99 -31.15 -35.79
CA ARG A 3 12.18 -31.95 -36.71
C ARG A 3 12.02 -31.25 -38.06
N ASN A 4 11.83 -32.00 -39.14
CA ASN A 4 11.49 -31.45 -40.45
C ASN A 4 10.05 -31.79 -40.87
N LEU A 5 9.58 -31.23 -41.99
CA LEU A 5 8.20 -31.41 -42.46
C LEU A 5 7.91 -32.85 -42.89
N GLU A 6 8.88 -33.54 -43.49
CA GLU A 6 8.75 -34.94 -43.93
C GLU A 6 8.54 -35.87 -42.74
N GLU A 7 9.29 -35.68 -41.65
CA GLU A 7 9.13 -36.42 -40.40
C GLU A 7 7.74 -36.20 -39.75
N VAL A 8 7.21 -34.97 -39.84
CA VAL A 8 5.87 -34.65 -39.37
C VAL A 8 4.81 -35.39 -40.20
N GLN A 9 4.94 -35.38 -41.52
CA GLN A 9 4.04 -36.09 -42.43
C GLN A 9 4.07 -37.61 -42.19
N ALA A 10 5.26 -38.20 -42.07
CA ALA A 10 5.42 -39.61 -41.73
C ALA A 10 4.76 -39.96 -40.37
N THR A 11 4.87 -39.07 -39.38
CA THR A 11 4.21 -39.26 -38.08
C THR A 11 2.68 -39.24 -38.20
N LEU A 12 2.12 -38.34 -39.03
CA LEU A 12 0.67 -38.26 -39.28
C LEU A 12 0.14 -39.51 -39.98
N GLU A 13 0.89 -40.06 -40.94
CA GLU A 13 0.56 -41.30 -41.64
C GLU A 13 0.50 -42.49 -40.68
N VAL A 14 1.52 -42.65 -39.82
CA VAL A 14 1.54 -43.70 -38.78
C VAL A 14 0.36 -43.52 -37.81
N ALA A 15 0.04 -42.29 -37.44
CA ALA A 15 -1.08 -41.97 -36.55
C ALA A 15 -2.47 -42.10 -37.22
N ARG A 16 -2.54 -42.38 -38.53
CA ARG A 16 -3.78 -42.45 -39.33
C ARG A 16 -4.63 -41.16 -39.25
N ILE A 17 -3.98 -40.02 -39.10
CA ILE A 17 -4.65 -38.72 -39.06
C ILE A 17 -4.81 -38.21 -40.50
N SER A 18 -6.05 -37.99 -40.93
CA SER A 18 -6.36 -37.51 -42.27
C SER A 18 -6.04 -36.02 -42.41
N GLY A 19 -5.18 -35.65 -43.37
CA GLY A 19 -4.72 -34.27 -43.55
C GLY A 19 -5.80 -33.24 -43.92
N GLY A 20 -6.98 -33.67 -44.36
CA GLY A 20 -8.07 -32.79 -44.81
C GLY A 20 -8.70 -31.89 -43.74
N GLY A 21 -8.38 -32.12 -42.45
CA GLY A 21 -8.82 -31.28 -41.34
C GLY A 21 -7.71 -30.50 -40.63
N LEU A 22 -6.48 -30.56 -41.13
CA LEU A 22 -5.33 -29.90 -40.52
C LEU A 22 -5.09 -28.52 -41.11
N LEU A 23 -4.63 -27.59 -40.26
CA LEU A 23 -4.18 -26.28 -40.71
C LEU A 23 -2.84 -26.40 -41.45
N PRO A 24 -2.56 -25.50 -42.42
CA PRO A 24 -1.34 -25.55 -43.23
C PRO A 24 -0.05 -25.27 -42.45
N LEU A 25 -0.14 -24.72 -41.23
CA LEU A 25 1.00 -24.47 -40.36
C LEU A 25 1.11 -25.54 -39.27
N ALA A 26 2.11 -26.41 -39.38
CA ALA A 26 2.52 -27.30 -38.31
C ALA A 26 3.49 -26.58 -37.36
N GLN A 27 3.38 -26.83 -36.06
CA GLN A 27 4.25 -26.23 -35.04
C GLN A 27 4.92 -27.33 -34.20
N SER A 28 6.24 -27.44 -34.31
CA SER A 28 7.05 -28.36 -33.49
C SER A 28 7.47 -27.65 -32.20
N LEU A 29 6.91 -28.07 -31.08
CA LEU A 29 7.25 -27.56 -29.75
C LEU A 29 8.54 -28.21 -29.24
N THR A 30 9.48 -27.41 -28.76
CA THR A 30 10.70 -27.88 -28.08
C THR A 30 10.94 -27.08 -26.80
N MET A 31 11.51 -27.70 -25.78
CA MET A 31 11.88 -27.00 -24.55
C MET A 31 13.08 -26.09 -24.82
N ALA A 32 13.01 -24.83 -24.39
CA ALA A 32 14.17 -23.95 -24.37
C ALA A 32 15.26 -24.52 -23.42
N GLN A 33 16.52 -24.31 -23.75
CA GLN A 33 17.62 -24.69 -22.86
C GLN A 33 17.53 -23.85 -21.59
N GLY A 34 17.41 -24.50 -20.43
CA GLY A 34 17.32 -23.85 -19.13
C GLY A 34 15.90 -23.60 -18.60
N ALA A 35 14.84 -24.04 -19.29
CA ALA A 35 13.49 -23.97 -18.72
C ALA A 35 13.32 -25.02 -17.60
N MET A 36 13.55 -24.62 -16.34
CA MET A 36 13.42 -25.52 -15.19
C MET A 36 12.03 -25.41 -14.52
N PRO A 37 11.56 -26.48 -13.86
CA PRO A 37 10.35 -26.40 -13.04
C PRO A 37 10.47 -25.33 -11.95
N GLY A 38 9.44 -24.49 -11.81
CA GLY A 38 9.32 -23.51 -10.71
C GLY A 38 10.03 -22.17 -10.93
N GLU A 39 10.69 -21.96 -12.06
CA GLU A 39 11.33 -20.68 -12.40
C GLU A 39 10.35 -19.61 -12.89
N MET A 40 9.13 -20.03 -13.28
CA MET A 40 8.09 -19.16 -13.80
C MET A 40 6.84 -19.25 -12.95
N LEU A 41 6.34 -18.09 -12.52
CA LEU A 41 5.06 -17.94 -11.85
C LEU A 41 4.14 -17.13 -12.74
N LEU A 42 2.91 -17.60 -12.89
CA LEU A 42 1.86 -16.87 -13.59
C LEU A 42 1.00 -16.19 -12.54
N MET A 43 0.64 -14.93 -12.78
CA MET A 43 -0.15 -14.12 -11.86
C MET A 43 -1.36 -13.54 -12.58
N GLU A 44 -2.51 -13.60 -11.92
CA GLU A 44 -3.73 -12.93 -12.35
C GLU A 44 -3.54 -11.42 -12.22
N ILE A 45 -3.72 -10.71 -13.33
CA ILE A 45 -3.65 -9.26 -13.43
C ILE A 45 -5.05 -8.77 -13.82
N ASP A 46 -5.70 -8.04 -12.91
CA ASP A 46 -6.96 -7.36 -13.21
C ASP A 46 -6.71 -6.05 -13.99
N GLU A 47 -7.78 -5.40 -14.42
CA GLU A 47 -7.69 -4.16 -15.21
C GLU A 47 -6.97 -3.03 -14.46
N ALA A 48 -7.07 -2.99 -13.13
CA ALA A 48 -6.43 -1.96 -12.32
C ALA A 48 -4.91 -2.20 -12.21
N LEU A 49 -4.49 -3.45 -11.97
CA LEU A 49 -3.09 -3.85 -11.96
C LEU A 49 -2.44 -3.70 -13.33
N ASP A 50 -3.15 -4.04 -14.42
CA ASP A 50 -2.67 -3.84 -15.79
C ASP A 50 -2.37 -2.36 -16.07
N LYS A 51 -3.33 -1.48 -15.74
CA LYS A 51 -3.15 -0.02 -15.86
C LYS A 51 -1.97 0.50 -15.05
N ALA A 52 -1.81 0.04 -13.81
CA ALA A 52 -0.70 0.42 -12.94
C ALA A 52 0.65 -0.02 -13.54
N LEU A 53 0.74 -1.26 -14.02
CA LEU A 53 1.95 -1.82 -14.65
C LEU A 53 2.32 -1.08 -15.95
N VAL A 54 1.34 -0.83 -16.81
CA VAL A 54 1.53 -0.07 -18.06
C VAL A 54 1.97 1.37 -17.78
N ALA A 55 1.47 1.98 -16.71
CA ALA A 55 1.92 3.30 -16.24
C ALA A 55 3.33 3.29 -15.62
N GLY A 56 3.96 2.12 -15.46
CA GLY A 56 5.30 1.96 -14.90
C GLY A 56 5.33 1.97 -13.37
N GLU A 57 4.19 1.76 -12.71
CA GLU A 57 4.16 1.61 -11.25
C GLU A 57 4.91 0.34 -10.82
N ARG A 58 5.54 0.43 -9.64
CA ARG A 58 6.24 -0.71 -9.05
C ARG A 58 5.27 -1.50 -8.17
N LEU A 59 5.27 -2.81 -8.35
CA LEU A 59 4.59 -3.72 -7.44
C LEU A 59 5.56 -4.19 -6.36
N VAL A 60 5.11 -4.16 -5.11
CA VAL A 60 5.92 -4.54 -3.94
C VAL A 60 5.20 -5.64 -3.18
N VAL A 61 5.92 -6.72 -2.89
CA VAL A 61 5.41 -7.81 -2.04
C VAL A 61 5.72 -7.48 -0.58
N ARG A 62 4.71 -7.57 0.29
CA ARG A 62 4.79 -7.30 1.73
C ARG A 62 4.20 -8.45 2.53
N GLY A 63 4.76 -8.66 3.73
CA GLY A 63 4.32 -9.66 4.70
C GLY A 63 5.50 -10.39 5.34
N ASP A 64 5.37 -10.73 6.62
CA ASP A 64 6.32 -11.59 7.32
C ASP A 64 6.13 -13.07 6.97
N ARG A 65 7.05 -13.94 7.40
CA ARG A 65 7.09 -15.38 7.08
C ARG A 65 5.81 -16.13 7.42
N GLU A 66 5.16 -15.74 8.52
CA GLU A 66 3.94 -16.37 9.03
C GLU A 66 2.66 -15.64 8.60
N GLU A 67 2.79 -14.57 7.82
CA GLU A 67 1.66 -13.78 7.37
C GLU A 67 1.25 -14.10 5.93
N LYS A 68 0.06 -13.65 5.55
CA LYS A 68 -0.38 -13.73 4.16
C LYS A 68 0.45 -12.78 3.31
N VAL A 69 0.78 -13.22 2.10
CA VAL A 69 1.47 -12.39 1.11
C VAL A 69 0.52 -11.32 0.57
N ILE A 70 0.92 -10.06 0.69
CA ILE A 70 0.21 -8.91 0.13
C ILE A 70 1.03 -8.30 -1.00
N LEU A 71 0.43 -8.13 -2.17
CA LEU A 71 0.98 -7.37 -3.28
C LEU A 71 0.44 -5.94 -3.20
N CYS A 72 1.32 -4.95 -3.23
CA CYS A 72 0.95 -3.54 -3.17
C CYS A 72 1.36 -2.83 -4.44
N THR A 73 0.46 -2.01 -4.98
CA THR A 73 0.82 -0.87 -5.82
C THR A 73 1.20 0.30 -4.91
N ASN A 74 1.33 1.51 -5.46
CA ASN A 74 1.52 2.70 -4.65
C ASN A 74 0.31 3.02 -3.75
N SER A 75 -0.91 2.62 -4.15
CA SER A 75 -2.15 3.05 -3.49
C SER A 75 -3.12 1.94 -3.08
N THR A 76 -2.92 0.72 -3.57
CA THR A 76 -3.83 -0.42 -3.35
C THR A 76 -3.08 -1.66 -2.92
N SER A 77 -3.77 -2.53 -2.18
CA SER A 77 -3.24 -3.79 -1.66
C SER A 77 -4.11 -4.96 -2.10
N TYR A 78 -3.45 -6.06 -2.45
CA TYR A 78 -4.06 -7.30 -2.94
C TYR A 78 -3.52 -8.47 -2.13
N VAL A 79 -4.40 -9.35 -1.67
CA VAL A 79 -3.98 -10.67 -1.16
C VAL A 79 -3.58 -11.53 -2.36
N VAL A 80 -2.44 -12.19 -2.25
CA VAL A 80 -1.97 -13.17 -3.22
C VAL A 80 -2.19 -14.58 -2.70
N ARG A 81 -2.73 -15.48 -3.53
CA ARG A 81 -2.88 -16.89 -3.22
C ARG A 81 -2.41 -17.76 -4.37
N ALA A 82 -1.64 -18.80 -4.07
CA ALA A 82 -1.35 -19.84 -5.04
C ALA A 82 -2.57 -20.76 -5.19
N ALA A 83 -2.98 -21.02 -6.42
CA ALA A 83 -4.01 -21.97 -6.79
C ALA A 83 -3.40 -23.01 -7.74
N ASP A 84 -3.36 -24.27 -7.31
CA ASP A 84 -2.86 -25.37 -8.13
C ASP A 84 -3.86 -25.69 -9.25
N THR A 85 -3.34 -25.94 -10.44
CA THR A 85 -4.12 -26.34 -11.61
C THR A 85 -3.95 -27.84 -11.87
N SER A 86 -5.03 -28.54 -12.20
CA SER A 86 -4.95 -29.94 -12.63
C SER A 86 -4.23 -30.11 -13.98
N ASN A 87 -4.12 -29.03 -14.75
CA ASN A 87 -3.44 -28.97 -16.02
C ASN A 87 -2.10 -28.26 -15.88
N LEU A 88 -1.11 -28.75 -16.63
CA LEU A 88 0.16 -28.05 -16.82
C LEU A 88 -0.02 -26.97 -17.90
N LEU A 89 0.25 -25.72 -17.55
CA LEU A 89 0.26 -24.61 -18.49
C LEU A 89 1.65 -24.50 -19.09
N LEU A 90 1.73 -24.51 -20.43
CA LEU A 90 2.98 -24.31 -21.15
C LEU A 90 3.03 -22.87 -21.66
N VAL A 91 4.13 -22.18 -21.36
CA VAL A 91 4.38 -20.83 -21.85
C VAL A 91 5.36 -20.94 -23.01
N ALA A 92 4.93 -20.45 -24.17
CA ALA A 92 5.69 -20.54 -25.40
C ALA A 92 5.80 -19.17 -26.07
N SER A 93 6.98 -18.87 -26.61
CA SER A 93 7.21 -17.66 -27.39
C SER A 93 7.01 -17.95 -28.88
N GLY A 94 6.25 -17.09 -29.58
CA GLY A 94 6.01 -17.23 -31.02
C GLY A 94 5.03 -18.35 -31.39
N PHE A 95 4.23 -18.85 -30.44
CA PHE A 95 3.16 -19.80 -30.75
C PHE A 95 2.05 -19.11 -31.56
N THR A 96 1.69 -19.69 -32.69
CA THR A 96 0.61 -19.21 -33.56
C THR A 96 -0.68 -19.94 -33.21
N GLY A 97 -1.70 -19.19 -32.77
CA GLY A 97 -2.99 -19.76 -32.40
C GLY A 97 -3.80 -20.26 -33.63
N PRO A 98 -4.84 -21.09 -33.43
CA PRO A 98 -5.64 -21.64 -34.54
C PRO A 98 -6.25 -20.57 -35.45
N ALA A 99 -6.72 -19.45 -34.89
CA ALA A 99 -7.30 -18.35 -35.66
C ALA A 99 -6.27 -17.72 -36.61
N GLN A 100 -5.05 -17.44 -36.11
CA GLN A 100 -3.96 -16.87 -36.90
C GLN A 100 -3.42 -17.88 -37.93
N ALA A 101 -3.33 -19.15 -37.54
CA ALA A 101 -2.90 -20.22 -38.44
C ALA A 101 -3.91 -20.47 -39.58
N ALA A 102 -5.20 -20.19 -39.36
CA ALA A 102 -6.23 -20.28 -40.40
C ALA A 102 -6.15 -19.15 -41.44
N GLU A 103 -5.55 -18.01 -41.09
CA GLU A 103 -5.30 -16.91 -42.04
C GLU A 103 -4.11 -17.20 -42.98
N PHE A 104 -3.29 -18.20 -42.64
CA PHE A 104 -2.14 -18.60 -43.45
C PHE A 104 -2.60 -19.26 -44.76
N LYS A 105 -2.42 -18.56 -45.89
CA LYS A 105 -2.77 -19.04 -47.24
C LYS A 105 -1.62 -19.69 -48.00
N GLY A 106 -0.48 -19.93 -47.34
CA GLY A 106 0.72 -20.50 -47.95
C GLY A 106 0.71 -22.03 -48.05
N PRO A 107 1.74 -22.62 -48.68
CA PRO A 107 1.93 -24.08 -48.70
C PRO A 107 2.17 -24.61 -47.29
N ALA A 108 1.96 -25.93 -47.09
CA ALA A 108 2.21 -26.57 -45.80
C ALA A 108 3.63 -26.26 -45.29
N SER A 109 3.72 -25.75 -44.07
CA SER A 109 4.97 -25.27 -43.47
C SER A 109 5.12 -25.73 -42.03
N LEU A 110 6.37 -25.80 -41.56
CA LEU A 110 6.73 -26.16 -40.20
C LEU A 110 7.39 -24.98 -39.51
N ALA A 111 6.80 -24.53 -38.40
CA ALA A 111 7.43 -23.59 -37.49
C ALA A 111 7.95 -24.31 -36.24
N HIS A 112 9.06 -23.80 -35.69
CA HIS A 112 9.62 -24.27 -34.44
C HIS A 112 9.30 -23.26 -33.35
N VAL A 113 8.69 -23.75 -32.28
CA VAL A 113 8.24 -22.92 -31.16
C VAL A 113 8.95 -23.42 -29.91
N GLN A 114 9.52 -22.49 -29.15
CA GLN A 114 10.19 -22.81 -27.91
C GLN A 114 9.23 -22.62 -26.73
N ILE A 115 9.11 -23.67 -25.93
CA ILE A 115 8.49 -23.61 -24.61
C ILE A 115 9.53 -22.98 -23.68
N CYS A 116 9.25 -21.76 -23.24
CA CYS A 116 10.12 -20.99 -22.36
C CYS A 116 9.82 -21.22 -20.88
N GLY A 117 8.68 -21.84 -20.55
CA GLY A 117 8.34 -22.17 -19.18
C GLY A 117 7.10 -23.02 -19.06
N PHE A 118 6.82 -23.46 -17.84
CA PHE A 118 5.58 -24.12 -17.51
C PHE A 118 5.18 -23.81 -16.08
N ALA A 119 3.87 -23.81 -15.83
CA ALA A 119 3.29 -23.52 -14.54
C ALA A 119 2.23 -24.58 -14.22
N SER A 120 2.29 -25.11 -13.00
CA SER A 120 1.26 -26.00 -12.43
C SER A 120 0.41 -25.30 -11.36
N SER A 121 0.66 -24.01 -11.14
CA SER A 121 -0.09 -23.16 -10.24
C SER A 121 -0.13 -21.72 -10.76
N LEU A 122 -1.17 -21.00 -10.35
CA LEU A 122 -1.40 -19.59 -10.66
C LEU A 122 -1.43 -18.80 -9.36
N LEU A 123 -0.89 -17.58 -9.38
CA LEU A 123 -1.04 -16.62 -8.31
C LEU A 123 -2.31 -15.79 -8.57
N GLU A 124 -3.36 -16.07 -7.82
CA GLU A 124 -4.58 -15.27 -7.83
C GLU A 124 -4.38 -14.01 -6.99
N THR A 125 -4.83 -12.87 -7.51
CA THR A 125 -4.82 -11.59 -6.81
C THR A 125 -6.24 -11.17 -6.47
N ARG A 126 -6.45 -10.70 -5.23
CA ARG A 126 -7.75 -10.19 -4.76
C ARG A 126 -7.56 -8.91 -3.96
N LEU A 127 -8.24 -7.84 -4.37
CA LEU A 127 -8.21 -6.57 -3.65
C LEU A 127 -8.56 -6.77 -2.16
N CYS A 128 -7.81 -6.14 -1.27
CA CYS A 128 -8.01 -6.25 0.16
C CYS A 128 -7.85 -4.91 0.88
N LYS A 129 -8.35 -4.87 2.12
CA LYS A 129 -8.07 -3.76 3.04
C LYS A 129 -6.65 -3.87 3.58
N PRO A 130 -5.98 -2.75 3.88
CA PRO A 130 -4.63 -2.77 4.45
C PRO A 130 -4.63 -3.41 5.85
N GLY A 131 -3.58 -4.17 6.15
CA GLY A 131 -3.37 -4.86 7.43
C GLY A 131 -2.84 -3.95 8.53
N LEU A 132 -3.63 -2.96 8.95
CA LEU A 132 -3.20 -1.88 9.85
C LEU A 132 -3.23 -2.23 11.36
N ARG A 133 -3.55 -3.48 11.73
CA ARG A 133 -3.77 -3.86 13.14
C ARG A 133 -2.57 -3.58 14.05
N LYS A 134 -1.35 -3.77 13.54
CA LYS A 134 -0.11 -3.56 14.29
C LYS A 134 0.29 -2.09 14.39
N LEU A 135 -0.22 -1.23 13.50
CA LEU A 135 0.25 0.14 13.35
C LEU A 135 0.10 0.94 14.65
N ARG A 136 -1.11 0.94 15.23
CA ARG A 136 -1.36 1.65 16.50
C ARG A 136 -0.47 1.13 17.64
N ALA A 137 -0.26 -0.18 17.73
CA ALA A 137 0.59 -0.76 18.75
C ALA A 137 2.04 -0.28 18.60
N LEU A 138 2.60 -0.36 17.39
CA LEU A 138 3.97 0.08 17.10
C LEU A 138 4.18 1.57 17.38
N LEU A 139 3.23 2.42 16.98
CA LEU A 139 3.33 3.87 17.22
C LEU A 139 3.15 4.25 18.69
N GLY A 140 2.48 3.39 19.47
CA GLY A 140 2.21 3.59 20.89
C GLY A 140 3.25 2.97 21.83
N GLU A 141 4.30 2.31 21.32
CA GLU A 141 5.36 1.74 22.17
C GLU A 141 6.13 2.84 22.91
N MET A 142 6.39 3.96 22.24
CA MET A 142 7.12 5.10 22.77
C MET A 142 6.41 6.40 22.34
N PRO A 143 5.28 6.76 22.98
CA PRO A 143 4.54 7.97 22.63
C PRO A 143 5.38 9.21 22.93
N TYR A 144 5.10 10.32 22.24
CA TYR A 144 5.73 11.61 22.52
C TYR A 144 4.99 12.33 23.65
N SER A 145 5.67 12.59 24.77
CA SER A 145 5.01 13.10 25.99
C SER A 145 5.32 14.55 26.36
N ALA A 146 6.56 15.02 26.17
CA ALA A 146 6.93 16.41 26.42
C ALA A 146 8.30 16.72 25.83
N PRO A 147 8.58 17.95 25.36
CA PRO A 147 9.87 18.30 24.77
C PRO A 147 11.08 18.02 25.67
N GLU A 148 10.93 18.20 26.98
CA GLU A 148 11.99 17.99 27.97
C GLU A 148 12.29 16.50 28.20
N GLU A 149 11.24 15.69 28.33
CA GLU A 149 11.34 14.23 28.50
C GLU A 149 12.00 13.58 27.26
N GLU A 150 11.70 14.12 26.09
CA GLU A 150 12.16 13.61 24.81
C GLU A 150 13.65 13.80 24.58
N ARG A 151 14.20 14.94 25.04
CA ARG A 151 15.65 15.17 25.02
C ARG A 151 16.40 14.15 25.86
N MET A 152 15.89 13.86 27.07
CA MET A 152 16.49 12.86 27.96
C MET A 152 16.40 11.45 27.35
N LEU A 153 15.25 11.14 26.73
CA LEU A 153 15.00 9.82 26.15
C LEU A 153 15.88 9.54 24.94
N GLU A 154 16.10 10.53 24.07
CA GLU A 154 17.03 10.42 22.94
C GLU A 154 18.48 10.20 23.40
N GLU A 155 18.91 10.81 24.51
CA GLU A 155 20.25 10.62 25.07
C GLU A 155 20.45 9.20 25.64
N ASP A 156 19.44 8.63 26.29
CA ASP A 156 19.53 7.33 26.95
C ASP A 156 19.30 6.14 26.00
N LEU A 157 18.32 6.23 25.10
CA LEU A 157 17.82 5.11 24.29
C LEU A 157 18.04 5.28 22.78
N GLY A 158 18.47 6.47 22.34
CA GLY A 158 18.62 6.81 20.94
C GLY A 158 17.30 7.22 20.27
N PRO A 159 17.25 7.25 18.92
CA PRO A 159 16.14 7.87 18.19
C PRO A 159 14.85 7.03 18.29
N ALA A 160 13.82 7.62 18.89
CA ALA A 160 12.52 6.97 19.09
C ALA A 160 11.63 7.00 17.83
N GLY A 161 10.75 6.01 17.71
CA GLY A 161 9.79 5.88 16.61
C GLY A 161 10.35 5.21 15.36
N LEU A 162 9.51 5.10 14.32
CA LEU A 162 9.79 4.33 13.11
C LEU A 162 9.71 5.21 11.86
N THR A 163 10.66 5.08 10.96
CA THR A 163 10.61 5.71 9.63
C THR A 163 9.50 5.08 8.78
N THR A 164 9.06 5.79 7.73
CA THR A 164 8.09 5.25 6.76
C THR A 164 8.59 3.93 6.15
N ALA A 165 9.89 3.81 5.88
CA ALA A 165 10.49 2.59 5.34
C ALA A 165 10.41 1.42 6.32
N GLU A 166 10.73 1.65 7.60
CA GLU A 166 10.62 0.64 8.66
C GLU A 166 9.17 0.20 8.87
N LEU A 167 8.22 1.15 8.90
CA LEU A 167 6.79 0.83 8.99
C LEU A 167 6.33 -0.03 7.80
N LEU A 168 6.75 0.32 6.59
CA LEU A 168 6.39 -0.42 5.38
C LEU A 168 6.98 -1.85 5.35
N GLN A 169 8.06 -2.13 6.08
CA GLN A 169 8.58 -3.50 6.21
C GLN A 169 7.69 -4.40 7.07
N VAL A 170 6.98 -3.82 8.04
CA VAL A 170 6.19 -4.58 9.04
C VAL A 170 4.68 -4.50 8.79
N ILE A 171 4.21 -3.42 8.16
CA ILE A 171 2.81 -3.16 7.88
C ILE A 171 2.43 -3.62 6.48
N GLN A 172 1.37 -4.41 6.41
CA GLN A 172 0.84 -4.96 5.17
C GLN A 172 -0.08 -3.95 4.45
N SER A 173 0.51 -2.90 3.86
CA SER A 173 -0.24 -1.89 3.11
C SER A 173 0.57 -1.25 1.99
N SER A 174 -0.14 -0.62 1.05
CA SER A 174 0.49 0.37 0.17
C SER A 174 0.94 1.61 0.97
N GLU A 175 1.80 2.42 0.36
CA GLU A 175 2.31 3.64 1.01
C GLU A 175 1.21 4.67 1.23
N VAL A 176 0.35 4.92 0.23
CA VAL A 176 -0.78 5.86 0.40
C VAL A 176 -1.73 5.41 1.50
N GLN A 177 -2.00 4.11 1.60
CA GLN A 177 -2.86 3.57 2.68
C GLN A 177 -2.19 3.68 4.05
N LEU A 178 -0.87 3.50 4.15
CA LEU A 178 -0.13 3.72 5.40
C LEU A 178 -0.23 5.18 5.83
N MET A 179 0.02 6.12 4.90
CA MET A 179 -0.05 7.56 5.19
C MET A 179 -1.45 8.00 5.62
N ALA A 180 -2.49 7.47 4.97
CA ALA A 180 -3.87 7.71 5.40
C ALA A 180 -4.12 7.18 6.82
N ALA A 181 -3.65 5.96 7.12
CA ALA A 181 -3.80 5.37 8.44
C ALA A 181 -3.03 6.13 9.53
N LEU A 182 -1.82 6.62 9.23
CA LEU A 182 -1.04 7.46 10.15
C LEU A 182 -1.82 8.74 10.51
N LYS A 183 -2.42 9.38 9.51
CA LYS A 183 -3.28 10.55 9.72
C LYS A 183 -4.50 10.22 10.58
N ASP A 184 -5.19 9.13 10.29
CA ASP A 184 -6.36 8.68 11.07
C ASP A 184 -6.02 8.35 12.53
N LEU A 185 -4.76 8.00 12.81
CA LEU A 185 -4.25 7.72 14.15
C LEU A 185 -3.66 8.96 14.84
N HIS A 186 -3.75 10.15 14.23
CA HIS A 186 -3.09 11.37 14.71
C HIS A 186 -1.58 11.19 14.92
N ALA A 187 -0.94 10.32 14.13
CA ALA A 187 0.49 10.08 14.22
C ALA A 187 1.25 11.30 13.68
N CYS A 188 2.24 11.77 14.44
CA CYS A 188 3.11 12.87 14.05
C CYS A 188 4.46 12.34 13.55
N GLN A 189 5.08 13.08 12.64
CA GLN A 189 6.44 12.80 12.18
C GLN A 189 7.43 13.74 12.87
N ILE A 190 8.32 13.19 13.68
CA ILE A 190 9.34 13.90 14.46
C ILE A 190 10.70 13.41 13.99
N ASN A 191 11.58 14.31 13.52
CA ASN A 191 12.91 13.94 13.01
C ASN A 191 12.88 12.82 11.95
N GLY A 192 11.84 12.80 11.09
CA GLY A 192 11.65 11.79 10.05
C GLY A 192 11.06 10.45 10.54
N ARG A 193 10.73 10.32 11.84
CA ARG A 193 10.18 9.13 12.47
C ARG A 193 8.74 9.35 12.95
N TRP A 194 7.89 8.34 12.79
CA TRP A 194 6.49 8.37 13.16
C TRP A 194 6.27 7.88 14.58
N ARG A 195 5.46 8.63 15.33
CA ARG A 195 5.04 8.33 16.71
C ARG A 195 3.62 8.85 16.94
N MET A 196 2.97 8.37 17.97
CA MET A 196 1.77 9.01 18.50
C MET A 196 2.13 9.97 19.63
N LEU A 197 1.34 11.03 19.81
CA LEU A 197 1.39 11.82 21.02
C LEU A 197 0.83 11.02 22.19
N SER A 198 1.35 11.24 23.40
CA SER A 198 0.70 10.75 24.60
C SER A 198 -0.64 11.47 24.76
N PHE A 199 -1.63 10.77 25.32
CA PHE A 199 -2.97 11.34 25.48
C PHE A 199 -2.94 12.64 26.29
N ASP A 200 -2.21 12.65 27.40
CA ASP A 200 -2.10 13.83 28.27
C ASP A 200 -1.46 15.02 27.55
N TYR A 201 -0.43 14.76 26.72
CA TYR A 201 0.23 15.79 25.93
C TYR A 201 -0.69 16.35 24.84
N GLU A 202 -1.38 15.47 24.09
CA GLU A 202 -2.32 15.86 23.03
C GLU A 202 -3.46 16.72 23.59
N MET A 203 -4.03 16.32 24.73
CA MET A 203 -5.11 17.08 25.38
C MET A 203 -4.63 18.42 25.93
N ARG A 204 -3.42 18.48 26.45
CA ARG A 204 -2.83 19.75 26.90
C ARG A 204 -2.60 20.71 25.75
N LEU A 205 -2.06 20.24 24.62
CA LEU A 205 -1.93 21.04 23.39
C LEU A 205 -3.27 21.57 22.90
N LEU A 206 -4.27 20.70 22.83
CA LEU A 206 -5.62 21.08 22.42
C LEU A 206 -6.23 22.11 23.39
N GLY A 207 -5.98 21.96 24.69
CA GLY A 207 -6.37 22.93 25.71
C GLY A 207 -5.75 24.31 25.50
N LEU A 208 -4.44 24.38 25.23
CA LEU A 208 -3.75 25.65 24.94
C LEU A 208 -4.33 26.34 23.70
N ILE A 209 -4.55 25.58 22.62
CA ILE A 209 -5.12 26.12 21.37
C ILE A 209 -6.54 26.66 21.61
N THR A 210 -7.39 25.87 22.28
CA THR A 210 -8.78 26.29 22.54
C THR A 210 -8.88 27.47 23.49
N GLN A 211 -7.99 27.58 24.48
CA GLN A 211 -7.87 28.75 25.34
C GLN A 211 -7.46 30.00 24.56
N LEU A 212 -6.50 29.87 23.63
CA LEU A 212 -6.07 31.00 22.80
C LEU A 212 -7.19 31.48 21.87
N VAL A 213 -7.94 30.54 21.28
CA VAL A 213 -9.11 30.85 20.44
C VAL A 213 -10.16 31.65 21.23
N ASP A 214 -10.42 31.26 22.48
CA ASP A 214 -11.36 31.96 23.36
C ASP A 214 -10.83 33.34 23.78
N SER A 215 -9.55 33.45 24.17
CA SER A 215 -8.96 34.71 24.63
C SER A 215 -8.93 35.78 23.54
N GLU A 216 -8.62 35.38 22.31
CA GLU A 216 -8.59 36.26 21.15
C GLU A 216 -9.96 36.44 20.48
N SER A 217 -11.00 35.76 21.00
CA SER A 217 -12.36 35.80 20.46
C SER A 217 -12.43 35.46 18.96
N TRP A 218 -11.63 34.48 18.52
CA TRP A 218 -11.61 34.05 17.14
C TRP A 218 -12.84 33.22 16.77
N ASP A 219 -13.20 33.26 15.48
CA ASP A 219 -14.12 32.27 14.93
C ASP A 219 -13.44 30.90 14.95
N PHE A 220 -14.12 29.90 15.51
CA PHE A 220 -13.64 28.52 15.60
C PHE A 220 -13.33 27.91 14.23
N HIS A 221 -13.94 28.46 13.17
CA HIS A 221 -13.70 28.06 11.78
C HIS A 221 -12.61 28.87 11.06
N LEU A 222 -12.01 29.86 11.73
CA LEU A 222 -11.03 30.77 11.15
C LEU A 222 -9.88 31.07 12.14
N VAL A 223 -9.16 30.02 12.53
CA VAL A 223 -8.05 30.12 13.48
C VAL A 223 -6.73 30.38 12.74
N PRO A 224 -6.03 31.50 12.97
CA PRO A 224 -4.81 31.87 12.25
C PRO A 224 -3.59 31.06 12.71
N LEU A 225 -2.94 30.35 11.78
CA LEU A 225 -1.75 29.54 12.11
C LEU A 225 -0.59 30.41 12.60
N SER A 226 -0.35 31.58 12.00
CA SER A 226 0.83 32.36 12.37
C SER A 226 0.76 32.82 13.83
N THR A 227 -0.38 33.35 14.26
CA THR A 227 -0.59 33.80 15.62
C THR A 227 -0.59 32.64 16.62
N CYS A 228 -1.19 31.49 16.28
CA CYS A 228 -1.06 30.30 17.12
C CYS A 228 0.39 29.91 17.36
N LEU A 229 1.23 29.96 16.31
CA LEU A 229 2.64 29.63 16.45
C LEU A 229 3.40 30.71 17.23
N GLU A 230 3.14 32.00 17.01
CA GLU A 230 3.80 33.09 17.72
C GLU A 230 3.51 33.07 19.23
N GLU A 231 2.26 32.84 19.62
CA GLU A 231 1.83 32.88 21.02
C GLU A 231 2.16 31.58 21.77
N LEU A 232 2.09 30.42 21.11
CA LEU A 232 2.27 29.12 21.76
C LEU A 232 3.69 28.54 21.63
N GLU A 233 4.53 29.02 20.71
CA GLU A 233 5.93 28.59 20.55
C GLU A 233 6.77 28.67 21.84
N PRO A 234 6.60 29.68 22.72
CA PRO A 234 7.32 29.71 24.00
C PRO A 234 6.99 28.54 24.93
N LEU A 235 5.84 27.89 24.73
CA LEU A 235 5.36 26.77 25.55
C LEU A 235 5.61 25.42 24.86
N GLU A 236 5.39 25.35 23.55
CA GLU A 236 5.38 24.11 22.79
C GLU A 236 6.05 24.23 21.43
N PRO A 237 6.67 23.15 20.89
CA PRO A 237 7.28 23.18 19.56
C PRO A 237 6.26 23.51 18.47
N ARG A 238 6.67 24.34 17.51
CA ARG A 238 5.84 24.78 16.38
C ARG A 238 5.22 23.61 15.62
N GLU A 239 5.97 22.53 15.45
CA GLU A 239 5.55 21.31 14.77
C GLU A 239 4.38 20.62 15.51
N MET A 240 4.41 20.63 16.85
CA MET A 240 3.36 19.99 17.67
C MET A 240 2.08 20.81 17.68
N ILE A 241 2.21 22.14 17.72
CA ILE A 241 1.07 23.07 17.60
C ILE A 241 0.39 22.90 16.23
N GLN A 242 1.17 22.92 15.15
CA GLN A 242 0.62 22.73 13.80
C GLN A 242 0.00 21.33 13.64
N HIS A 243 0.65 20.27 14.14
CA HIS A 243 0.10 18.91 14.10
C HIS A 243 -1.25 18.81 14.82
N CYS A 244 -1.38 19.42 16.00
CA CYS A 244 -2.65 19.44 16.73
C CYS A 244 -3.76 20.13 15.92
N LEU A 245 -3.48 21.29 15.31
CA LEU A 245 -4.42 21.98 14.41
C LEU A 245 -4.82 21.12 13.20
N GLU A 246 -3.88 20.36 12.63
CA GLU A 246 -4.15 19.46 11.50
C GLU A 246 -4.99 18.23 11.89
N CYS A 247 -4.86 17.75 13.12
CA CYS A 247 -5.66 16.64 13.65
C CYS A 247 -7.10 17.05 14.00
N TYR A 248 -7.27 18.25 14.55
CA TYR A 248 -8.56 18.76 15.05
C TYR A 248 -9.27 19.75 14.11
N GLY A 249 -8.66 20.08 12.98
CA GLY A 249 -9.23 21.03 12.03
C GLY A 249 -8.92 20.73 10.56
N GLN A 250 -9.52 21.54 9.71
CA GLN A 250 -9.28 21.53 8.27
C GLN A 250 -8.47 22.77 7.88
N ARG A 251 -7.32 22.54 7.25
CA ARG A 251 -6.46 23.61 6.74
C ARG A 251 -7.14 24.37 5.59
N LEU A 252 -7.17 25.70 5.70
CA LEU A 252 -7.74 26.63 4.71
C LEU A 252 -6.60 27.33 3.97
N CYS A 253 -6.34 26.91 2.72
CA CYS A 253 -5.22 27.41 1.90
C CYS A 253 -5.59 28.53 0.92
N HIS A 254 -6.85 28.99 0.91
CA HIS A 254 -7.35 29.98 -0.06
C HIS A 254 -7.24 31.43 0.43
N LEU A 255 -6.72 31.63 1.63
CA LEU A 255 -6.52 32.93 2.26
C LEU A 255 -5.05 33.37 2.11
N VAL A 256 -4.80 34.66 2.33
CA VAL A 256 -3.43 35.24 2.31
C VAL A 256 -2.55 34.60 3.37
N GLU A 257 -3.16 34.19 4.48
CA GLU A 257 -2.51 33.50 5.58
C GLU A 257 -3.20 32.15 5.83
N VAL A 258 -2.44 31.14 6.28
CA VAL A 258 -2.98 29.82 6.57
C VAL A 258 -3.87 29.89 7.80
N HIS A 259 -5.12 29.48 7.65
CA HIS A 259 -6.06 29.32 8.76
C HIS A 259 -6.49 27.86 8.90
N TYR A 260 -7.02 27.52 10.07
CA TYR A 260 -7.66 26.24 10.33
C TYR A 260 -9.13 26.45 10.70
N ALA A 261 -9.99 25.65 10.09
CA ALA A 261 -11.36 25.48 10.56
C ALA A 261 -11.40 24.30 11.53
N LEU A 262 -11.48 24.57 12.83
CA LEU A 262 -11.55 23.51 13.84
C LEU A 262 -12.91 22.79 13.78
N ASP A 263 -12.88 21.48 14.04
CA ASP A 263 -14.05 20.60 14.08
C ASP A 263 -14.60 20.58 15.50
N GLU A 264 -15.65 21.37 15.77
CA GLU A 264 -16.27 21.51 17.09
C GLU A 264 -16.63 20.16 17.71
N VAL A 265 -17.18 19.23 16.92
CA VAL A 265 -17.60 17.92 17.43
C VAL A 265 -16.40 17.09 17.86
N ARG A 266 -15.31 17.14 17.08
CA ARG A 266 -14.08 16.41 17.38
C ARG A 266 -13.37 17.00 18.59
N VAL A 267 -13.25 18.32 18.65
CA VAL A 267 -12.63 19.02 19.78
C VAL A 267 -13.41 18.76 21.06
N CYS A 268 -14.73 18.96 21.05
CA CYS A 268 -15.58 18.69 22.22
C CYS A 268 -15.51 17.23 22.67
N ARG A 269 -15.49 16.27 21.73
CA ARG A 269 -15.36 14.85 22.06
C ARG A 269 -14.03 14.56 22.76
N ALA A 270 -12.92 15.05 22.20
CA ALA A 270 -11.60 14.84 22.78
C ALA A 270 -11.47 15.46 24.18
N LEU A 271 -11.91 16.71 24.35
CA LEU A 271 -11.89 17.37 25.66
C LEU A 271 -12.80 16.67 26.69
N ALA A 272 -13.91 16.07 26.26
CA ALA A 272 -14.79 15.29 27.13
C ALA A 272 -14.20 13.93 27.56
N GLU A 273 -13.24 13.39 26.80
CA GLU A 273 -12.52 12.16 27.15
C GLU A 273 -11.44 12.40 28.22
N MET A 274 -11.11 13.67 28.53
CA MET A 274 -10.21 13.97 29.64
C MET A 274 -10.79 13.46 30.97
N PRO A 275 -10.03 12.69 31.76
CA PRO A 275 -10.46 12.31 33.09
C PRO A 275 -10.54 13.57 33.95
N ALA A 276 -11.76 14.05 34.20
CA ALA A 276 -11.98 15.20 35.06
C ALA A 276 -11.32 14.95 36.43
N PRO A 277 -10.43 15.84 36.92
CA PRO A 277 -10.03 15.78 38.31
C PRO A 277 -11.25 16.17 39.14
N CYS A 278 -11.98 15.18 39.65
CA CYS A 278 -13.02 15.34 40.66
C CYS A 278 -13.99 16.52 40.44
N LEU A 279 -14.58 16.68 39.25
CA LEU A 279 -15.77 17.52 39.11
C LEU A 279 -16.95 16.72 39.66
N HIS A 280 -17.35 17.06 40.90
CA HIS A 280 -18.65 16.66 41.42
C HIS A 280 -19.73 17.06 40.40
N LEU A 281 -20.46 16.06 39.90
CA LEU A 281 -21.58 16.10 38.95
C LEU A 281 -22.78 16.97 39.43
N VAL A 282 -22.59 18.24 39.77
CA VAL A 282 -23.65 19.10 40.35
C VAL A 282 -23.93 20.37 39.53
N GLN A 283 -23.38 20.55 38.31
CA GLN A 283 -23.67 21.77 37.52
C GLN A 283 -24.09 21.55 36.06
N PHE A 284 -24.75 20.43 35.77
CA PHE A 284 -25.52 20.29 34.53
C PHE A 284 -26.99 19.95 34.83
N VAL A 285 -27.73 20.92 35.39
CA VAL A 285 -29.19 21.09 35.25
C VAL A 285 -29.49 22.58 35.26
#